data_AF-A0ABD0QKN5-F1
#
_entry.id   AF-A0ABD0QKN5-F1
#
_cell.length_a   1.000
_cell.length_b   1.000
_cell.length_c   1.000
_cell.angle_alpha   90.00
_cell.angle_beta   90.00
_cell.angle_gamma   90.00
#
_symmetry.space_group_name_H-M   'P 1'
#
loop_
_entity.id
_entity.type
_entity.pdbx_description
1 polymer ?
#
loop_
_entity_poly.entity_id
_entity_poly.type
_entity_poly.pdbx_seq_one_letter_code
_entity_poly.pdbx_strand_id
1 'polypeptide(L)' 'IATQIAVLIAKVARLDCPRQWPELIPILLESVKVQDSLQQHRALLTFYHVTKTLASKRLATDRRLFQD' A
#
# COMPACT_ATOMS: atom_id res chain seq x y z
N ILE A 1 -10.74 12.77 6.40
CA ILE A 1 -10.47 12.65 4.95
C ILE A 1 -9.24 11.78 4.67
N ALA A 2 -8.08 12.04 5.30
CA ALA A 2 -6.86 11.24 5.06
C ALA A 2 -7.06 9.73 5.26
N THR A 3 -7.77 9.31 6.32
CA THR A 3 -8.12 7.90 6.54
C THR A 3 -8.98 7.32 5.43
N GLN A 4 -9.98 8.07 4.96
CA GLN A 4 -10.87 7.62 3.89
C GLN A 4 -10.10 7.44 2.57
N ILE A 5 -9.18 8.36 2.26
CA ILE A 5 -8.29 8.24 1.10
C ILE A 5 -7.35 7.05 1.24
N ALA A 6 -6.72 6.87 2.41
CA ALA A 6 -5.84 5.73 2.68
C ALA A 6 -6.55 4.38 2.49
N VAL A 7 -7.78 4.26 3.00
CA VAL A 7 -8.63 3.07 2.81
C VAL A 7 -9.00 2.87 1.35
N LEU A 8 -9.30 3.96 0.61
CA LEU A 8 -9.61 3.88 -0.81
C LEU A 8 -8.40 3.38 -1.62
N ILE A 9 -7.22 3.96 -1.40
CA ILE A 9 -5.97 3.51 -2.02
C ILE A 9 -5.72 2.04 -1.71
N ALA A 10 -5.89 1.61 -0.46
CA ALA A 10 -5.72 0.20 -0.07
C ALA A 10 -6.68 -0.75 -0.81
N LYS A 11 -7.93 -0.32 -1.05
CA LYS A 11 -8.90 -1.11 -1.82
C LYS A 11 -8.50 -1.26 -3.29
N VAL A 12 -7.99 -0.19 -3.91
CA VAL A 12 -7.45 -0.23 -5.28
C VAL A 12 -6.21 -1.14 -5.32
N ALA A 13 -5.26 -0.94 -4.40
CA ALA A 13 -4.04 -1.74 -4.28
C ALA A 13 -4.33 -3.25 -4.15
N ARG A 14 -5.43 -3.64 -3.50
CA ARG A 14 -5.83 -5.05 -3.39
C ARG A 14 -5.98 -5.73 -4.76
N LEU A 15 -6.48 -4.98 -5.74
CA LEU A 15 -6.76 -5.47 -7.09
C LEU A 15 -5.53 -5.29 -7.99
N ASP A 16 -4.85 -4.15 -7.85
CA ASP A 16 -3.88 -3.70 -8.85
C ASP A 16 -2.42 -4.00 -8.46
N CYS A 17 -2.11 -4.19 -7.17
CA CYS A 17 -0.76 -4.56 -6.76
C CYS A 17 -0.52 -6.08 -6.79
N PRO A 18 0.69 -6.53 -7.20
CA PRO A 18 1.80 -5.69 -7.66
C PRO A 18 1.81 -5.42 -9.18
N ARG A 19 0.99 -6.10 -9.98
CA ARG A 19 1.18 -6.14 -11.45
C ARG A 19 0.79 -4.85 -12.18
N GLN A 20 -0.32 -4.24 -11.81
CA GLN A 20 -0.87 -3.05 -12.46
C GLN A 20 -0.41 -1.77 -11.77
N TRP A 21 -0.03 -1.85 -10.50
CA TRP A 21 0.46 -0.71 -9.72
C TRP A 21 1.74 -1.06 -8.92
N PRO A 22 2.86 -1.39 -9.61
CA PRO A 22 4.11 -1.82 -8.96
C PRO A 22 4.79 -0.71 -8.14
N GLU A 23 4.63 0.55 -8.52
CA GLU A 23 5.29 1.71 -7.92
C GLU A 23 4.67 2.17 -6.60
N LEU A 24 3.49 1.66 -6.22
CA LEU A 24 2.77 2.09 -5.02
C LEU A 24 3.62 1.91 -3.75
N ILE A 25 4.22 0.73 -3.57
CA ILE A 25 5.02 0.42 -2.37
C ILE A 25 6.30 1.27 -2.30
N PRO A 26 7.11 1.38 -3.38
CA PRO A 26 8.24 2.32 -3.42
C PRO A 26 7.85 3.77 -3.10
N ILE A 27 6.76 4.29 -3.68
CA ILE A 27 6.32 5.67 -3.43
C ILE A 27 5.96 5.89 -1.96
N LEU A 28 5.23 4.95 -1.35
CA LEU A 28 4.87 5.03 0.06
C LEU A 28 6.10 4.94 0.96
N LEU A 29 7.07 4.09 0.63
CA LEU A 29 8.34 3.97 1.35
C LEU A 29 9.19 5.24 1.29
N GLU A 30 9.23 5.94 0.16
CA GLU A 30 9.92 7.22 0.10
C GLU A 30 9.15 8.33 0.83
N SER A 31 7.82 8.33 0.73
CA SER A 31 6.97 9.33 1.37
C SER A 31 7.03 9.28 2.91
N VAL A 32 7.27 8.11 3.51
CA VAL A 32 7.43 7.99 4.97
C VAL A 32 8.79 8.50 5.48
N LYS A 33 9.78 8.70 4.60
CA LYS A 33 11.10 9.22 4.98
C LYS A 33 11.16 10.75 5.04
N VAL A 34 10.15 11.43 4.51
CA VAL A 34 10.08 12.89 4.47
C VAL A 34 9.96 13.45 5.90
N GLN A 35 10.65 14.57 6.17
CA GLN A 35 10.71 15.21 7.49
C GLN A 35 9.49 16.10 7.81
N ASP A 36 8.61 16.33 6.83
CA ASP A 36 7.33 16.98 7.06
C ASP A 36 6.40 16.04 7.83
N SER A 37 6.07 16.39 9.07
CA SER A 37 5.33 15.52 9.99
C SER A 37 3.93 15.19 9.49
N LEU A 38 3.26 16.12 8.81
CA LEU A 38 1.91 15.92 8.29
C LEU A 38 1.91 14.98 7.08
N GLN A 39 2.83 15.18 6.14
CA GLN A 39 3.03 14.32 4.98
C GLN A 39 3.45 12.92 5.41
N GLN A 40 4.42 12.82 6.32
CA GLN A 40 4.89 11.56 6.87
C GLN A 40 3.74 10.79 7.54
N HIS A 41 2.94 11.46 8.38
CA HIS A 41 1.78 10.84 9.03
C HIS A 41 0.77 10.28 8.02
N ARG A 42 0.48 11.04 6.95
CA ARG A 42 -0.43 10.59 5.88
C ARG A 42 0.13 9.42 5.08
N ALA A 43 1.44 9.43 4.82
CA ALA A 43 2.13 8.34 4.14
C ALA A 43 2.09 7.07 4.98
N LEU A 44 2.39 7.16 6.29
CA LEU A 44 2.31 6.05 7.24
C LEU A 44 0.89 5.49 7.33
N LEU A 45 -0.13 6.35 7.40
CA LEU A 45 -1.53 5.93 7.46
C LEU A 45 -1.94 5.16 6.19
N THR A 46 -1.53 5.65 5.02
CA THR A 46 -1.79 4.98 3.73
C THR A 46 -1.04 3.65 3.66
N PHE A 47 0.23 3.63 4.05
CA PHE A 47 1.05 2.44 4.07
C PHE A 47 0.50 1.36 5.01
N TYR A 48 0.02 1.75 6.19
CA TYR A 48 -0.67 0.85 7.12
C TYR A 48 -1.89 0.18 6.48
N HIS A 49 -2.78 0.96 5.87
CA HIS A 49 -3.99 0.42 5.25
C HIS A 49 -3.67 -0.48 4.05
N VAL A 50 -2.73 -0.09 3.18
CA VAL A 50 -2.28 -0.89 2.05
C VAL A 50 -1.70 -2.23 2.53
N THR A 51 -0.80 -2.20 3.51
CA THR A 51 -0.17 -3.41 4.06
C THR A 51 -1.21 -4.35 4.67
N LYS A 52 -2.12 -3.82 5.49
CA LYS A 52 -3.22 -4.59 6.09
C LYS A 52 -4.10 -5.26 5.03
N THR A 53 -4.42 -4.54 3.94
CA THR A 53 -5.27 -5.06 2.88
C THR A 53 -4.56 -6.11 2.02
N LEU A 54 -3.30 -5.90 1.67
CA LEU A 54 -2.51 -6.88 0.90
C LEU A 54 -2.24 -8.15 1.70
N ALA A 55 -1.90 -8.03 2.99
CA ALA A 55 -1.67 -9.18 3.87
C ALA A 55 -2.91 -10.06 4.06
N SER A 56 -4.11 -9.50 3.92
CA SER A 56 -5.39 -10.23 4.01
C SER A 56 -5.93 -10.70 2.66
N LYS A 57 -5.23 -10.46 1.55
CA LYS A 57 -5.55 -11.05 0.24
C LYS A 57 -5.17 -12.52 0.27
N ARG A 58 -6.14 -13.44 0.06
CA ARG A 58 -5.88 -14.90 0.11
C ARG A 58 -4.91 -15.29 -1.00
N LEU A 59 -3.68 -15.59 -0.60
CA LEU A 59 -2.52 -16.11 -1.35
C LEU A 59 -2.76 -17.49 -2.00
N ALA A 60 -3.87 -17.73 -2.70
CA ALA A 60 -4.02 -18.95 -3.50
C ALA A 60 -3.41 -18.75 -4.90
N THR A 61 -3.76 -17.64 -5.56
CA THR A 61 -3.31 -17.34 -6.93
C THR A 61 -1.98 -16.55 -6.96
N ASP A 62 -1.72 -15.73 -5.93
CA ASP A 62 -0.53 -14.84 -5.86
C ASP A 62 0.71 -15.51 -5.25
N ARG A 63 0.59 -16.71 -4.66
CA ARG A 63 1.72 -17.42 -4.02
C ARG A 63 2.83 -17.80 -4.99
N ARG A 64 2.48 -18.03 -6.26
CA ARG A 64 3.45 -18.31 -7.34
C ARG A 64 4.26 -17.07 -7.76
N LEU A 65 3.78 -15.87 -7.48
CA LEU A 65 4.47 -14.64 -7.89
C LEU A 65 5.59 -14.20 -6.93
N PHE A 66 5.62 -14.75 -5.71
CA PHE A 66 6.59 -14.43 -4.65
C PHE A 66 7.53 -15.61 -4.34
N GLN A 67 7.45 -16.70 -5.12
CA GLN A 67 8.36 -17.85 -5.00
C GLN A 67 9.55 -17.79 -5.97
N ASP A 68 9.52 -16.88 -6.94
CA ASP A 68 10.66 -16.53 -7.81
C ASP A 68 11.27 -15.20 -7.35
#